data_AF-D7WBN1-F1
#
_entry.id   AF-D7WBN1-F1
#
_cell.length_a   1.000
_cell.length_b   1.000
_cell.length_c   1.000
_cell.angle_alpha   90.00
_cell.angle_beta   90.00
_cell.angle_gamma   90.00
#
_symmetry.space_group_name_H-M   'P 1'
#
loop_
_entity.id
_entity.type
_entity.pdbx_description
1 polymer ?
#
loop_
_entity_poly.entity_id
_entity_poly.type
_entity_poly.pdbx_seq_one_letter_code
_entity_poly.pdbx_strand_id
1 'polypeptide(L)'
;MDVSSAVRRGFREPGEGLTVTSTYAIDPTLGRPLDLAESQSWDHPRRIVYRAPAAARALAMALERPNHSISGLSALAVFGLPFFADHCDTTLAGPVRTKQAATAFTPHVSHLSGTVPWIVTYRGLDVRISPPADAVVEAIRHIRSGLHSWRVLHVEGLTAVEVRCIQVLDMARRHLGVRLEDVVDAAARRLNRRWLAILIGHSSRFADSPKETEMRLLSVAVCKELQVFLVEQLPLYDESRLITVFDLALPDLKIALMYDGEHHLERTQRDKDSRIGIECALRGWLVIRVTAGTLADIPQHLRDAVRSRMAA
;
A
#
# COMPACT_ATOMS: atom_id res chain seq x y z
N MET A 1 17.09 14.63 -5.91
CA MET A 1 16.55 13.32 -6.36
C MET A 1 15.75 13.56 -7.62
N ASP A 2 15.99 12.79 -8.68
CA ASP A 2 15.23 12.88 -9.93
C ASP A 2 14.01 11.94 -9.87
N VAL A 3 12.81 12.49 -10.09
CA VAL A 3 11.53 11.76 -10.08
C VAL A 3 10.90 11.69 -11.48
N SER A 4 11.67 11.94 -12.53
CA SER A 4 11.19 11.95 -13.93
C SER A 4 10.62 10.59 -14.37
N SER A 5 11.06 9.49 -13.76
CA SER A 5 10.53 8.15 -14.02
C SER A 5 9.08 7.96 -13.59
N ALA A 6 8.58 8.80 -12.67
CA ALA A 6 7.20 8.74 -12.17
C ALA A 6 6.16 9.06 -13.26
N VAL A 7 6.55 9.79 -14.33
CA VAL A 7 5.74 10.02 -15.53
C VAL A 7 6.60 9.76 -16.77
N ARG A 8 6.70 8.48 -17.16
CA ARG A 8 7.65 7.97 -18.18
C ARG A 8 7.69 8.79 -19.48
N ARG A 9 6.54 9.20 -20.02
CA ARG A 9 6.45 9.95 -21.31
C ARG A 9 6.36 11.47 -21.14
N GLY A 10 6.44 11.98 -19.90
CA GLY A 10 6.24 13.40 -19.61
C GLY A 10 4.79 13.85 -19.74
N PHE A 11 4.58 15.16 -19.61
CA PHE A 11 3.27 15.79 -19.82
C PHE A 11 3.12 16.29 -21.26
N ARG A 12 1.86 16.32 -21.72
CA ARG A 12 1.38 16.86 -22.99
C ARG A 12 0.47 18.06 -22.71
N GLU A 13 0.15 18.82 -23.75
CA GLU A 13 -0.88 19.87 -23.65
C GLU A 13 -2.29 19.25 -23.53
N PRO A 14 -3.23 19.91 -22.83
CA PRO A 14 -4.63 19.48 -22.77
C PRO A 14 -5.26 19.43 -24.16
N GLY A 15 -6.01 18.36 -24.46
CA GLY A 15 -6.62 18.13 -25.78
C GLY A 15 -5.89 17.10 -26.64
N GLU A 16 -4.61 16.84 -26.37
CA GLU A 16 -3.80 15.83 -27.07
C GLU A 16 -3.59 14.54 -26.26
N GLY A 17 -4.32 14.38 -25.16
CA GLY A 17 -4.16 13.26 -24.24
C GLY A 17 -5.23 13.17 -23.16
N LEU A 18 -4.98 12.30 -22.17
CA LEU A 18 -5.83 12.19 -21.00
C LEU A 18 -5.52 13.36 -20.05
N THR A 19 -6.49 14.26 -19.90
CA THR A 19 -6.38 15.46 -19.06
C THR A 19 -6.08 15.11 -17.60
N VAL A 20 -5.09 15.78 -17.02
CA VAL A 20 -4.71 15.67 -15.59
C VAL A 20 -5.08 16.95 -14.85
N THR A 21 -4.80 18.11 -15.44
CA THR A 21 -5.15 19.44 -14.94
C THR A 21 -5.56 20.33 -16.12
N SER A 22 -5.83 21.62 -15.87
CA SER A 22 -6.09 22.60 -16.93
C SER A 22 -4.88 22.88 -17.82
N THR A 23 -3.68 22.51 -17.41
CA THR A 23 -2.41 22.80 -18.11
C THR A 23 -1.68 21.55 -18.57
N TYR A 24 -1.96 20.39 -17.95
CA TYR A 24 -1.24 19.16 -18.23
C TYR A 24 -2.17 18.01 -18.58
N ALA A 25 -1.80 17.27 -19.61
CA ALA A 25 -2.33 15.96 -19.96
C ALA A 25 -1.21 14.90 -19.95
N ILE A 26 -1.59 13.63 -19.95
CA ILE A 26 -0.66 12.51 -20.15
C ILE A 26 -1.06 11.72 -21.38
N ASP A 27 -0.13 10.90 -21.86
CA ASP A 27 -0.44 9.88 -22.86
C ASP A 27 -1.62 9.01 -22.40
N PRO A 28 -2.69 8.87 -23.20
CA PRO A 28 -3.85 8.05 -22.83
C PRO A 28 -3.51 6.61 -22.46
N THR A 29 -2.45 6.03 -23.03
CA THR A 29 -2.02 4.65 -22.71
C THR A 29 -1.42 4.52 -21.32
N LEU A 30 -1.07 5.64 -20.67
CA LEU A 30 -0.63 5.69 -19.28
C LEU A 30 -1.81 5.95 -18.32
N GLY A 31 -3.00 6.16 -18.85
CA GLY A 31 -4.22 6.30 -18.07
C GLY A 31 -4.64 4.98 -17.43
N ARG A 32 -5.32 5.08 -16.30
CA ARG A 32 -5.95 3.94 -15.63
C ARG A 32 -7.13 3.43 -16.46
N PRO A 33 -7.34 2.11 -16.56
CA PRO A 33 -8.55 1.53 -17.14
C PRO A 33 -9.80 2.13 -16.49
N LEU A 34 -10.81 2.45 -17.31
CA LEU A 34 -11.99 3.17 -16.85
C LEU A 34 -12.79 2.35 -15.83
N ASP A 35 -13.05 1.08 -16.14
CA ASP A 35 -13.71 0.10 -15.29
C ASP A 35 -13.03 -0.04 -13.92
N LEU A 36 -11.69 -0.11 -13.90
CA LEU A 36 -10.93 -0.14 -12.66
C LEU A 36 -11.07 1.17 -11.87
N ALA A 37 -10.97 2.32 -12.55
CA ALA A 37 -11.08 3.63 -11.90
C ALA A 37 -12.48 3.87 -11.33
N GLU A 38 -13.53 3.43 -12.03
CA GLU A 38 -14.92 3.48 -11.58
C GLU A 38 -15.15 2.54 -10.39
N SER A 39 -14.70 1.29 -10.49
CA SER A 39 -14.76 0.32 -9.40
C SER A 39 -14.08 0.83 -8.13
N GLN A 40 -12.86 1.37 -8.22
CA GLN A 40 -12.16 1.92 -7.05
C GLN A 40 -12.71 3.26 -6.56
N SER A 41 -13.48 3.99 -7.38
CA SER A 41 -14.19 5.17 -6.88
C SER A 41 -15.21 4.81 -5.80
N TRP A 42 -15.61 3.53 -5.71
CA TRP A 42 -16.53 3.09 -4.67
C TRP A 42 -15.94 3.15 -3.26
N ASP A 43 -14.62 3.11 -3.20
CA ASP A 43 -13.84 3.19 -1.98
C ASP A 43 -13.50 4.65 -1.61
N HIS A 44 -13.68 5.58 -2.55
CA HIS A 44 -13.43 7.01 -2.33
C HIS A 44 -14.56 7.68 -1.52
N PRO A 45 -14.26 8.46 -0.45
CA PRO A 45 -15.28 9.11 0.38
C PRO A 45 -16.29 10.00 -0.37
N ARG A 46 -15.87 10.53 -1.53
CA ARG A 46 -16.68 11.43 -2.39
C ARG A 46 -17.00 10.85 -3.77
N ARG A 47 -16.79 9.54 -3.99
CA ARG A 47 -17.04 8.85 -5.27
C ARG A 47 -16.37 9.50 -6.50
N ILE A 48 -15.17 10.06 -6.32
CA ILE A 48 -14.47 10.73 -7.42
C ILE A 48 -13.73 9.68 -8.24
N VAL A 49 -13.88 9.74 -9.56
CA VAL A 49 -13.18 8.87 -10.50
C VAL A 49 -11.87 9.53 -10.93
N TYR A 50 -10.76 8.86 -10.67
CA TYR A 50 -9.42 9.32 -11.04
C TYR A 50 -8.87 8.48 -12.20
N ARG A 51 -8.92 9.02 -13.42
CA ARG A 51 -8.36 8.34 -14.61
C ARG A 51 -6.84 8.45 -14.72
N ALA A 52 -6.27 9.57 -14.28
CA ALA A 52 -4.82 9.76 -14.30
C ALA A 52 -4.17 9.11 -13.06
N PRO A 53 -3.01 8.42 -13.21
CA PRO A 53 -2.25 7.89 -12.08
C PRO A 53 -1.89 8.95 -11.05
N ALA A 54 -1.81 8.56 -9.78
CA ALA A 54 -1.60 9.48 -8.67
C ALA A 54 -0.31 10.31 -8.79
N ALA A 55 0.79 9.68 -9.21
CA ALA A 55 2.08 10.38 -9.36
C ALA A 55 2.00 11.47 -10.45
N ALA A 56 1.32 11.18 -11.57
CA ALA A 56 1.10 12.16 -12.63
C ALA A 56 0.24 13.33 -12.15
N ARG A 57 -0.85 13.04 -11.42
CA ARG A 57 -1.69 14.08 -10.79
C ARG A 57 -0.90 14.95 -9.82
N ALA A 58 -0.12 14.33 -8.95
CA ALA A 58 0.69 15.01 -7.94
C ALA A 58 1.70 15.98 -8.57
N LEU A 59 2.47 15.50 -9.54
CA LEU A 59 3.48 16.32 -10.23
C LEU A 59 2.84 17.45 -11.04
N ALA A 60 1.81 17.18 -11.85
CA ALA A 60 1.13 18.21 -12.63
C ALA A 60 0.56 19.33 -11.75
N MET A 61 -0.15 18.97 -10.68
CA MET A 61 -0.78 19.93 -9.79
C MET A 61 0.23 20.74 -8.96
N ALA A 62 1.41 20.17 -8.68
CA ALA A 62 2.51 20.85 -8.00
C ALA A 62 3.27 21.80 -8.93
N LEU A 63 3.45 21.46 -10.21
CA LEU A 63 4.06 22.35 -11.21
C LEU A 63 3.22 23.62 -11.43
N GLU A 64 1.90 23.53 -11.33
CA GLU A 64 1.02 24.72 -11.33
C GLU A 64 1.08 25.53 -10.02
N ARG A 65 1.71 24.99 -8.98
CA ARG A 65 1.70 25.51 -7.59
C ARG A 65 3.10 25.42 -6.96
N PRO A 66 4.09 26.18 -7.46
CA PRO A 66 5.50 26.04 -7.07
C PRO A 66 5.80 26.32 -5.58
N ASN A 67 4.88 26.98 -4.88
CA ASN A 67 4.98 27.26 -3.43
C ASN A 67 4.31 26.20 -2.55
N HIS A 68 3.75 25.14 -3.15
CA HIS A 68 3.09 24.03 -2.46
C HIS A 68 3.94 22.78 -2.56
N SER A 69 3.87 21.95 -1.53
CA SER A 69 4.60 20.68 -1.45
C SER A 69 3.65 19.51 -1.65
N ILE A 70 4.04 18.52 -2.44
CA ILE A 70 3.31 17.25 -2.56
C ILE A 70 3.37 16.53 -1.21
N SER A 71 2.23 16.04 -0.70
CA SER A 71 2.10 15.47 0.64
C SER A 71 1.46 14.08 0.65
N GLY A 72 1.50 13.39 1.79
CA GLY A 72 0.70 12.19 2.03
C GLY A 72 0.90 11.06 1.01
N LEU A 73 -0.19 10.36 0.66
CA LEU A 73 -0.17 9.29 -0.35
C LEU A 73 0.29 9.78 -1.73
N SER A 74 0.06 11.05 -2.07
CA SER A 74 0.52 11.64 -3.34
C SER A 74 2.04 11.72 -3.41
N ALA A 75 2.69 12.06 -2.29
CA ALA A 75 4.16 12.06 -2.22
C ALA A 75 4.72 10.64 -2.30
N LEU A 76 4.12 9.70 -1.57
CA LEU A 76 4.52 8.29 -1.62
C LEU A 76 4.38 7.69 -3.03
N ALA A 77 3.33 8.06 -3.78
CA ALA A 77 3.18 7.65 -5.18
C ALA A 77 4.28 8.20 -6.09
N VAL A 78 4.71 9.46 -5.89
CA VAL A 78 5.83 10.04 -6.63
C VAL A 78 7.16 9.32 -6.32
N PHE A 79 7.35 8.86 -5.08
CA PHE A 79 8.49 8.03 -4.71
C PHE A 79 8.39 6.58 -5.22
N GLY A 80 7.28 6.20 -5.86
CA GLY A 80 7.12 4.89 -6.50
C GLY A 80 6.33 3.87 -5.67
N LEU A 81 5.60 4.28 -4.62
CA LEU A 81 4.69 3.38 -3.92
C LEU A 81 3.53 2.97 -4.87
N PRO A 82 3.33 1.68 -5.16
CA PRO A 82 2.41 1.25 -6.21
C PRO A 82 0.95 1.09 -5.72
N PHE A 83 0.66 1.45 -4.47
CA PHE A 83 -0.62 1.16 -3.82
C PHE A 83 -1.35 2.43 -3.35
N PHE A 84 -2.66 2.29 -3.15
CA PHE A 84 -3.59 3.24 -2.50
C PHE A 84 -3.87 4.55 -3.23
N ALA A 85 -2.82 5.27 -3.65
CA ALA A 85 -2.93 6.68 -4.03
C ALA A 85 -3.79 6.93 -5.27
N ASP A 86 -3.86 5.95 -6.18
CA ASP A 86 -4.49 6.09 -7.50
C ASP A 86 -5.97 6.48 -7.44
N HIS A 87 -6.72 5.96 -6.46
CA HIS A 87 -8.12 6.32 -6.24
C HIS A 87 -8.32 7.35 -5.11
N CYS A 88 -7.24 7.91 -4.55
CA CYS A 88 -7.29 8.92 -3.51
C CYS A 88 -7.15 10.34 -4.06
N ASP A 89 -7.72 11.34 -3.35
CA ASP A 89 -7.50 12.76 -3.66
C ASP A 89 -5.99 13.08 -3.78
N THR A 90 -5.61 13.91 -4.76
CA THR A 90 -4.24 14.46 -4.78
C THR A 90 -4.10 15.44 -3.62
N THR A 91 -3.04 15.35 -2.83
CA THR A 91 -2.84 16.21 -1.65
C THR A 91 -1.57 17.06 -1.78
N LEU A 92 -1.74 18.36 -1.57
CA LEU A 92 -0.65 19.32 -1.43
C LEU A 92 -0.75 20.05 -0.08
N ALA A 93 0.40 20.45 0.47
CA ALA A 93 0.51 21.31 1.64
C ALA A 93 1.17 22.63 1.25
N GLY A 94 0.59 23.77 1.62
CA GLY A 94 1.17 25.07 1.27
C GLY A 94 0.37 26.27 1.77
N PRO A 95 0.71 27.48 1.31
CA PRO A 95 -0.02 28.70 1.66
C PRO A 95 -1.48 28.61 1.19
N VAL A 96 -2.43 28.65 2.13
CA VAL A 96 -3.86 28.68 1.85
C VAL A 96 -4.61 29.32 3.00
N ARG A 97 -5.63 30.14 2.70
CA ARG A 97 -6.48 30.79 3.72
C ARG A 97 -7.43 29.79 4.39
N THR A 98 -8.01 28.90 3.59
CA THR A 98 -8.91 27.82 4.02
C THR A 98 -8.58 26.56 3.27
N LYS A 99 -8.79 25.38 3.89
CA LYS A 99 -8.57 24.11 3.19
C LYS A 99 -9.42 24.04 1.92
N GLN A 100 -8.83 23.54 0.83
CA GLN A 100 -9.51 23.33 -0.44
C GLN A 100 -9.80 21.84 -0.61
N ALA A 101 -11.04 21.49 -0.99
CA ALA A 101 -11.38 20.11 -1.35
C ALA A 101 -10.85 19.78 -2.75
N ALA A 102 -10.43 18.54 -2.99
CA ALA A 102 -9.95 18.12 -4.30
C ALA A 102 -11.10 17.93 -5.29
N THR A 103 -10.77 17.96 -6.57
CA THR A 103 -11.60 17.38 -7.64
C THR A 103 -10.77 16.31 -8.38
N ALA A 104 -11.26 15.80 -9.51
CA ALA A 104 -10.46 15.00 -10.42
C ALA A 104 -9.23 15.76 -10.97
N PHE A 105 -9.33 17.10 -11.07
CA PHE A 105 -8.37 17.96 -11.78
C PHE A 105 -7.70 19.02 -10.89
N THR A 106 -8.06 19.07 -9.61
CA THR A 106 -7.48 20.00 -8.63
C THR A 106 -7.16 19.29 -7.32
N PRO A 107 -6.08 19.67 -6.62
CA PRO A 107 -5.67 18.99 -5.41
C PRO A 107 -6.51 19.40 -4.20
N HIS A 108 -6.54 18.53 -3.19
CA HIS A 108 -6.81 18.93 -1.83
C HIS A 108 -5.62 19.75 -1.34
N VAL A 109 -5.87 20.97 -0.85
CA VAL A 109 -4.81 21.85 -0.32
C VAL A 109 -5.02 22.03 1.17
N SER A 110 -4.01 21.66 1.94
CA SER A 110 -3.94 21.88 3.39
C SER A 110 -2.91 22.94 3.74
N HIS A 111 -2.99 23.48 4.96
CA HIS A 111 -1.96 24.40 5.48
C HIS A 111 -0.60 23.72 5.56
N LEU A 112 0.47 24.51 5.53
CA LEU A 112 1.84 24.04 5.76
C LEU A 112 1.93 23.16 7.01
N SER A 113 2.46 21.94 6.83
CA SER A 113 2.47 20.91 7.87
C SER A 113 3.61 21.05 8.88
N GLY A 114 4.40 22.14 8.83
CA GLY A 114 5.63 22.30 9.60
C GLY A 114 6.78 21.39 9.12
N THR A 115 6.50 20.50 8.16
CA THR A 115 7.49 19.71 7.42
C THR A 115 8.40 20.64 6.62
N VAL A 116 9.72 20.39 6.67
CA VAL A 116 10.66 20.98 5.70
C VAL A 116 10.61 20.12 4.44
N PRO A 117 10.07 20.61 3.31
CA PRO A 117 9.95 19.80 2.11
C PRO A 117 11.33 19.55 1.50
N TRP A 118 11.50 18.37 0.92
CA TRP A 118 12.57 18.13 -0.04
C TRP A 118 12.27 18.85 -1.35
N ILE A 119 13.34 19.18 -2.07
CA ILE A 119 13.28 19.62 -3.47
C ILE A 119 13.73 18.44 -4.32
N VAL A 120 12.84 17.97 -5.18
CA VAL A 120 13.12 16.93 -6.17
C VAL A 120 13.03 17.54 -7.56
N THR A 121 13.71 16.92 -8.52
CA THR A 121 13.72 17.41 -9.90
C THR A 121 12.82 16.52 -10.75
N TYR A 122 11.94 17.13 -11.53
CA TYR A 122 11.15 16.46 -12.56
C TYR A 122 11.46 17.13 -13.90
N ARG A 123 12.18 16.44 -14.78
CA ARG A 123 12.59 16.94 -16.11
C ARG A 123 13.23 18.33 -16.07
N GLY A 124 14.10 18.56 -15.08
CA GLY A 124 14.80 19.82 -14.85
C GLY A 124 14.01 20.88 -14.05
N LEU A 125 12.76 20.60 -13.68
CA LEU A 125 11.94 21.49 -12.87
C LEU A 125 11.97 21.09 -11.40
N ASP A 126 12.14 22.07 -10.52
CA ASP A 126 12.11 21.85 -9.08
C ASP A 126 10.68 21.68 -8.57
N VAL A 127 10.45 20.61 -7.81
CA VAL A 127 9.18 20.28 -7.20
C VAL A 127 9.39 20.06 -5.70
N ARG A 128 8.57 20.71 -4.89
CA ARG A 128 8.57 20.53 -3.43
C ARG A 128 7.76 19.29 -3.06
N ILE A 129 8.28 18.45 -2.17
CA ILE A 129 7.63 17.21 -1.74
C ILE A 129 7.99 16.89 -0.28
N SER A 130 7.03 16.40 0.49
CA SER A 130 7.28 15.90 1.85
C SER A 130 8.26 14.73 1.81
N PRO A 131 9.26 14.67 2.72
CA PRO A 131 10.12 13.50 2.86
C PRO A 131 9.31 12.22 3.12
N PRO A 132 9.82 11.02 2.79
CA PRO A 132 9.06 9.78 2.88
C PRO A 132 8.40 9.51 4.25
N ALA A 133 9.12 9.74 5.37
CA ALA A 133 8.56 9.54 6.71
C ALA A 133 7.44 10.55 7.03
N ASP A 134 7.62 11.83 6.70
CA ASP A 134 6.58 12.85 6.84
C ASP A 134 5.36 12.55 5.97
N ALA A 135 5.58 12.07 4.73
CA ALA A 135 4.52 11.67 3.81
C ALA A 135 3.70 10.50 4.37
N VAL A 136 4.33 9.52 5.05
CA VAL A 136 3.62 8.46 5.78
C VAL A 136 2.76 9.04 6.90
N VAL A 137 3.31 9.94 7.72
CA VAL A 137 2.58 10.59 8.82
C VAL A 137 1.39 11.41 8.29
N GLU A 138 1.57 12.12 7.18
CA GLU A 138 0.51 12.87 6.50
C GLU A 138 -0.58 11.94 5.96
N ALA A 139 -0.20 10.82 5.31
CA ALA A 139 -1.14 9.82 4.85
C ALA A 139 -1.98 9.23 5.99
N ILE A 140 -1.35 8.88 7.12
CA ILE A 140 -2.03 8.41 8.33
C ILE A 140 -3.05 9.44 8.84
N ARG A 141 -2.70 10.73 8.85
CA ARG A 141 -3.62 11.81 9.25
C ARG A 141 -4.80 11.93 8.30
N HIS A 142 -4.57 11.82 6.99
CA HIS A 142 -5.62 11.89 5.97
C HIS A 142 -6.60 10.72 6.07
N ILE A 143 -6.09 9.50 6.30
CA ILE A 143 -6.92 8.30 6.52
C ILE A 143 -7.74 8.48 7.80
N ARG A 144 -7.11 8.94 8.89
CA ARG A 144 -7.79 9.16 10.17
C ARG A 144 -8.88 10.23 10.09
N SER A 145 -8.71 11.26 9.26
CA SER A 145 -9.74 12.28 9.05
C SER A 145 -10.82 11.89 8.05
N GLY A 146 -10.74 10.69 7.45
CA GLY A 146 -11.67 10.24 6.42
C GLY A 146 -11.47 10.92 5.06
N LEU A 147 -10.31 11.55 4.81
CA LEU A 147 -9.99 12.11 3.49
C LEU A 147 -9.73 11.00 2.46
N HIS A 148 -9.19 9.88 2.91
CA HIS A 148 -8.90 8.71 2.09
C HIS A 148 -9.41 7.44 2.76
N SER A 149 -9.92 6.52 1.96
CA SER A 149 -10.37 5.21 2.41
C SER A 149 -10.31 4.18 1.28
N TRP A 150 -10.24 2.92 1.67
CA TRP A 150 -10.41 1.76 0.80
C TRP A 150 -10.95 0.56 1.58
N ARG A 151 -11.41 -0.48 0.89
CA ARG A 151 -11.91 -1.67 1.56
C ARG A 151 -10.77 -2.45 2.22
N VAL A 152 -10.98 -2.81 3.49
CA VAL A 152 -10.11 -3.69 4.28
C VAL A 152 -10.96 -4.74 4.97
N LEU A 153 -10.42 -5.93 5.18
CA LEU A 153 -11.08 -6.94 5.98
C LEU A 153 -11.14 -6.53 7.46
N HIS A 154 -12.14 -7.07 8.17
CA HIS A 154 -12.24 -6.90 9.60
C HIS A 154 -11.16 -7.74 10.29
N VAL A 155 -10.37 -7.10 11.15
CA VAL A 155 -9.38 -7.76 12.00
C VAL A 155 -9.78 -7.52 13.44
N GLU A 156 -9.89 -8.59 14.22
CA GLU A 156 -10.27 -8.50 15.62
C GLU A 156 -9.30 -7.60 16.41
N GLY A 157 -9.84 -6.69 17.20
CA GLY A 157 -9.06 -5.73 18.01
C GLY A 157 -8.50 -4.53 17.25
N LEU A 158 -8.73 -4.41 15.93
CA LEU A 158 -8.31 -3.26 15.13
C LEU A 158 -9.48 -2.61 14.40
N THR A 159 -9.49 -1.28 14.36
CA THR A 159 -10.42 -0.53 13.52
C THR A 159 -9.99 -0.57 12.06
N ALA A 160 -10.94 -0.40 11.13
CA ALA A 160 -10.62 -0.29 9.71
C ALA A 160 -9.64 0.87 9.39
N VAL A 161 -9.64 1.93 10.19
CA VAL A 161 -8.67 3.05 10.07
C VAL A 161 -7.27 2.58 10.45
N GLU A 162 -7.13 1.79 11.51
CA GLU A 162 -5.83 1.25 11.93
C GLU A 162 -5.29 0.26 10.91
N VAL A 163 -6.12 -0.64 10.37
CA VAL A 163 -5.70 -1.59 9.33
C VAL A 163 -5.16 -0.85 8.09
N ARG A 164 -5.84 0.19 7.61
CA ARG A 164 -5.34 1.01 6.49
C ARG A 164 -4.02 1.70 6.81
N CYS A 165 -3.89 2.25 8.02
CA CYS A 165 -2.64 2.90 8.44
C CYS A 165 -1.48 1.89 8.53
N ILE A 166 -1.73 0.68 9.02
CA ILE A 166 -0.75 -0.41 9.08
C ILE A 166 -0.34 -0.83 7.66
N GLN A 167 -1.29 -0.95 6.73
CA GLN A 167 -0.97 -1.21 5.31
C GLN A 167 -0.06 -0.13 4.71
N VAL A 168 -0.33 1.16 4.96
CA VAL A 168 0.53 2.25 4.47
C VAL A 168 1.93 2.16 5.09
N LEU A 169 2.03 1.88 6.39
CA LEU A 169 3.32 1.69 7.07
C LEU A 169 4.09 0.53 6.46
N ASP A 170 3.48 -0.65 6.36
CA ASP A 170 4.11 -1.86 5.84
C ASP A 170 4.61 -1.64 4.40
N MET A 171 3.77 -1.08 3.53
CA MET A 171 4.14 -0.83 2.13
C MET A 171 5.24 0.24 1.99
N ALA A 172 5.20 1.32 2.78
CA ALA A 172 6.26 2.32 2.76
C ALA A 172 7.60 1.75 3.26
N ARG A 173 7.58 0.89 4.28
CA ARG A 173 8.78 0.19 4.77
C ARG A 173 9.32 -0.79 3.74
N ARG A 174 8.45 -1.58 3.11
CA ARG A 174 8.82 -2.61 2.14
C ARG A 174 9.36 -2.03 0.83
N HIS A 175 8.63 -1.07 0.26
CA HIS A 175 8.87 -0.59 -1.12
C HIS A 175 9.69 0.69 -1.18
N LEU A 176 9.67 1.51 -0.13
CA LEU A 176 10.42 2.78 -0.09
C LEU A 176 11.54 2.79 0.96
N GLY A 177 11.71 1.70 1.72
CA GLY A 177 12.76 1.59 2.74
C GLY A 177 12.58 2.56 3.92
N VAL A 178 11.37 3.08 4.14
CA VAL A 178 11.08 3.98 5.28
C VAL A 178 11.35 3.23 6.58
N ARG A 179 12.09 3.84 7.51
CA ARG A 179 12.39 3.23 8.80
C ARG A 179 11.38 3.69 9.86
N LEU A 180 11.15 2.84 10.86
CA LEU A 180 10.15 3.15 11.90
C LEU A 180 10.61 4.30 12.80
N GLU A 181 11.92 4.40 13.06
CA GLU A 181 12.51 5.52 13.80
C GLU A 181 12.20 6.86 13.14
N ASP A 182 12.36 6.95 11.81
CA ASP A 182 12.09 8.17 11.05
C ASP A 182 10.59 8.54 11.09
N VAL A 183 9.70 7.55 11.09
CA VAL A 183 8.25 7.77 11.22
C VAL A 183 7.89 8.25 12.62
N VAL A 184 8.50 7.70 13.67
CA VAL A 184 8.27 8.13 15.05
C VAL A 184 8.71 9.59 15.22
N ASP A 185 9.88 9.94 14.68
CA ASP A 185 10.40 11.31 14.73
C ASP A 185 9.51 12.27 13.93
N ALA A 186 9.14 11.92 12.70
CA ALA A 186 8.23 12.70 11.88
C ALA A 186 6.82 12.82 12.49
N ALA A 187 6.39 11.87 13.31
CA ALA A 187 5.09 11.89 13.98
C ALA A 187 5.08 12.76 15.24
N ALA A 188 6.24 13.20 15.73
CA ALA A 188 6.36 14.00 16.95
C ALA A 188 5.46 15.25 16.87
N ARG A 189 4.59 15.41 17.88
CA ARG A 189 3.58 16.50 17.98
C ARG A 189 2.54 16.54 16.85
N ARG A 190 2.51 15.55 15.96
CA ARG A 190 1.56 15.44 14.83
C ARG A 190 0.56 14.31 14.99
N LEU A 191 0.94 13.24 15.71
CA LEU A 191 0.08 12.10 16.03
C LEU A 191 0.08 11.81 17.55
N ASN A 192 -1.00 11.18 18.02
CA ASN A 192 -1.05 10.70 19.40
C ASN A 192 -0.07 9.53 19.57
N ARG A 193 0.87 9.64 20.51
CA ARG A 193 1.94 8.66 20.72
C ARG A 193 1.43 7.25 21.07
N ARG A 194 0.37 7.14 21.90
CA ARG A 194 -0.19 5.83 22.28
C ARG A 194 -0.85 5.14 21.08
N TRP A 195 -1.58 5.91 20.29
CA TRP A 195 -2.21 5.40 19.08
C TRP A 195 -1.17 4.99 18.02
N LEU A 196 -0.12 5.79 17.82
CA LEU A 196 0.99 5.42 16.93
C LEU A 196 1.68 4.12 17.37
N ALA A 197 1.86 3.91 18.69
CA ALA A 197 2.46 2.69 19.22
C ALA A 197 1.64 1.42 18.86
N ILE A 198 0.31 1.52 18.78
CA ILE A 198 -0.56 0.43 18.28
C ILE A 198 -0.20 0.12 16.83
N LEU A 199 -0.20 1.14 15.96
CA LEU A 199 0.10 0.96 14.54
C LEU A 199 1.48 0.34 14.31
N ILE A 200 2.50 0.84 15.03
CA ILE A 200 3.88 0.33 14.96
C ILE A 200 3.96 -1.10 15.47
N GLY A 201 3.30 -1.41 16.60
CA GLY A 201 3.30 -2.75 17.19
C GLY A 201 2.68 -3.81 16.27
N HIS A 202 1.82 -3.40 15.33
CA HIS A 202 1.24 -4.28 14.32
C HIS A 202 1.94 -4.21 12.96
N SER A 203 2.94 -3.36 12.74
CA SER A 203 3.58 -3.20 11.43
C SER A 203 4.69 -4.22 11.16
N SER A 204 4.73 -4.75 9.95
CA SER A 204 5.80 -5.59 9.42
C SER A 204 6.32 -5.04 8.09
N ARG A 205 7.60 -5.23 7.79
CA ARG A 205 8.19 -4.80 6.51
C ARG A 205 8.20 -5.89 5.45
N PHE A 206 7.61 -7.05 5.74
CA PHE A 206 7.79 -8.25 4.92
C PHE A 206 6.67 -8.50 3.93
N ALA A 207 5.48 -7.94 4.15
CA ALA A 207 4.39 -8.01 3.18
C ALA A 207 4.76 -7.25 1.90
N ASP A 208 4.62 -7.91 0.74
CA ASP A 208 4.83 -7.30 -0.57
C ASP A 208 3.58 -6.58 -1.09
N SER A 209 2.40 -6.93 -0.57
CA SER A 209 1.12 -6.33 -0.92
C SER A 209 0.26 -5.95 0.30
N PRO A 210 -0.70 -5.02 0.15
CA PRO A 210 -1.62 -4.68 1.23
C PRO A 210 -2.47 -5.88 1.70
N LYS A 211 -2.73 -6.84 0.81
CA LYS A 211 -3.53 -8.04 1.12
C LYS A 211 -2.72 -9.07 1.89
N GLU A 212 -1.41 -9.17 1.70
CA GLU A 212 -0.54 -9.92 2.60
C GLU A 212 -0.48 -9.30 4.00
N THR A 213 -0.50 -7.96 4.12
CA THR A 213 -0.65 -7.31 5.44
C THR A 213 -1.96 -7.73 6.11
N GLU A 214 -3.09 -7.76 5.39
CA GLU A 214 -4.36 -8.26 5.93
C GLU A 214 -4.28 -9.74 6.33
N MET A 215 -3.70 -10.59 5.48
CA MET A 215 -3.48 -12.02 5.76
C MET A 215 -2.68 -12.21 7.06
N ARG A 216 -1.59 -11.45 7.22
CA ARG A 216 -0.74 -11.48 8.40
C ARG A 216 -1.50 -11.07 9.64
N LEU A 217 -2.24 -9.95 9.60
CA LEU A 217 -2.98 -9.46 10.75
C LEU A 217 -4.05 -10.45 11.21
N LEU A 218 -4.79 -11.05 10.27
CA LEU A 218 -5.76 -12.11 10.55
C LEU A 218 -5.10 -13.35 11.17
N SER A 219 -3.95 -13.77 10.61
CA SER A 219 -3.23 -14.97 11.06
C SER A 219 -2.61 -14.78 12.44
N VAL A 220 -2.01 -13.62 12.71
CA VAL A 220 -1.43 -13.28 14.02
C VAL A 220 -2.49 -13.32 15.12
N ALA A 221 -3.71 -12.84 14.85
CA ALA A 221 -4.81 -12.90 15.81
C ALA A 221 -5.15 -14.35 16.19
N VAL A 222 -5.29 -15.24 15.22
CA VAL A 222 -5.55 -16.68 15.44
C VAL A 222 -4.36 -17.37 16.12
N CYS A 223 -3.13 -17.10 15.69
CA CYS A 223 -1.94 -17.70 16.29
C CYS A 223 -1.79 -17.32 17.76
N LYS A 224 -2.13 -16.07 18.13
CA LYS A 224 -2.15 -15.63 19.53
C LYS A 224 -3.22 -16.35 20.35
N GLU A 225 -4.42 -16.53 19.79
CA GLU A 225 -5.50 -17.30 20.42
C GLU A 225 -5.07 -18.75 20.71
N LEU A 226 -4.43 -19.40 19.73
CA LEU A 226 -4.02 -20.80 19.81
C LEU A 226 -2.63 -21.02 20.43
N GLN A 227 -1.95 -19.94 20.84
CA GLN A 227 -0.60 -19.97 21.41
C GLN A 227 0.46 -20.66 20.51
N VAL A 228 0.36 -20.45 19.20
CA VAL A 228 1.31 -20.98 18.21
C VAL A 228 2.14 -19.86 17.60
N PHE A 229 3.36 -20.18 17.16
CA PHE A 229 4.30 -19.20 16.63
C PHE A 229 4.18 -19.06 15.09
N LEU A 230 4.04 -17.82 14.62
CA LEU A 230 3.95 -17.47 13.20
C LEU A 230 5.25 -16.80 12.76
N VAL A 231 5.77 -17.22 11.61
CA VAL A 231 6.95 -16.65 10.94
C VAL A 231 6.53 -16.07 9.59
N GLU A 232 7.03 -14.88 9.27
CA GLU A 232 6.83 -14.25 7.95
C GLU A 232 7.99 -14.62 7.02
N GLN A 233 7.71 -14.75 5.72
CA GLN A 233 8.73 -14.95 4.66
C GLN A 233 9.67 -16.14 4.94
N LEU A 234 9.10 -17.31 5.22
CA LEU A 234 9.87 -18.53 5.51
C LEU A 234 10.29 -19.23 4.21
N PRO A 235 11.60 -19.30 3.88
CA PRO A 235 12.06 -20.04 2.71
C PRO A 235 12.04 -21.56 2.95
N LEU A 236 11.54 -22.30 1.97
CA LEU A 236 11.61 -23.75 1.92
C LEU A 236 12.68 -24.18 0.91
N TYR A 237 13.66 -24.94 1.38
CA TYR A 237 14.74 -25.47 0.55
C TYR A 237 14.63 -26.98 0.36
N ASP A 238 15.15 -27.42 -0.78
CA ASP A 238 15.53 -28.79 -1.07
C ASP A 238 17.04 -28.84 -1.24
N GLU A 239 17.76 -29.28 -0.21
CA GLU A 239 19.20 -29.12 -0.10
C GLU A 239 19.60 -27.64 -0.31
N SER A 240 20.21 -27.29 -1.44
CA SER A 240 20.58 -25.92 -1.80
C SER A 240 19.57 -25.21 -2.72
N ARG A 241 18.54 -25.90 -3.20
CA ARG A 241 17.56 -25.37 -4.16
C ARG A 241 16.39 -24.75 -3.42
N LEU A 242 16.16 -23.45 -3.62
CA LEU A 242 14.95 -22.79 -3.11
C LEU A 242 13.71 -23.31 -3.85
N ILE A 243 12.78 -23.93 -3.11
CA ILE A 243 11.50 -24.38 -3.65
C ILE A 243 10.54 -23.18 -3.74
N THR A 244 10.32 -22.53 -2.61
CA THR A 244 9.43 -21.37 -2.48
C THR A 244 9.76 -20.60 -1.21
N VAL A 245 9.24 -19.39 -1.10
CA VAL A 245 9.14 -18.65 0.17
C VAL A 245 7.67 -18.59 0.53
N PHE A 246 7.33 -18.97 1.76
CA PHE A 246 5.97 -18.83 2.27
C PHE A 246 5.79 -17.44 2.85
N ASP A 247 4.69 -16.77 2.50
CA ASP A 247 4.39 -15.44 3.05
C ASP A 247 4.28 -15.50 4.56
N LEU A 248 3.59 -16.52 5.07
CA LEU A 248 3.51 -16.84 6.50
C LEU A 248 3.62 -18.35 6.71
N ALA A 249 4.19 -18.76 7.84
CA ALA A 249 4.33 -20.16 8.19
C ALA A 249 4.29 -20.39 9.70
N LEU A 250 3.81 -21.57 10.10
CA LEU A 250 3.91 -22.13 11.45
C LEU A 250 4.85 -23.34 11.33
N PRO A 251 6.18 -23.15 11.53
CA PRO A 251 7.18 -24.17 11.21
C PRO A 251 6.96 -25.47 11.98
N ASP A 252 6.65 -25.38 13.27
CA ASP A 252 6.47 -26.53 14.17
C ASP A 252 5.31 -27.44 13.73
N LEU A 253 4.29 -26.86 13.09
CA LEU A 253 3.11 -27.58 12.60
C LEU A 253 3.18 -27.89 11.10
N LYS A 254 4.23 -27.42 10.41
CA LYS A 254 4.35 -27.45 8.95
C LYS A 254 3.10 -26.94 8.23
N ILE A 255 2.56 -25.82 8.70
CA ILE A 255 1.45 -25.10 8.03
C ILE A 255 2.02 -23.84 7.39
N ALA A 256 1.66 -23.56 6.14
CA ALA A 256 2.06 -22.36 5.44
C ALA A 256 0.85 -21.65 4.82
N LEU A 257 0.92 -20.33 4.73
CA LEU A 257 -0.07 -19.48 4.07
C LEU A 257 0.60 -18.75 2.90
N MET A 258 -0.10 -18.69 1.78
CA MET A 258 0.34 -17.94 0.60
C MET A 258 -0.80 -17.11 0.03
N TYR A 259 -0.52 -15.84 -0.25
CA TYR A 259 -1.43 -14.97 -0.97
C TYR A 259 -1.14 -15.04 -2.47
N ASP A 260 -2.18 -15.32 -3.24
CA ASP A 260 -2.14 -15.30 -4.70
C ASP A 260 -2.86 -14.05 -5.20
N GLY A 261 -2.06 -13.07 -5.63
CA GLY A 261 -2.56 -11.84 -6.23
C GLY A 261 -3.23 -12.10 -7.59
N GLU A 262 -3.99 -11.13 -8.08
CA GLU A 262 -4.49 -11.19 -9.46
C GLU A 262 -3.33 -11.06 -10.44
N HIS A 263 -2.77 -12.20 -10.84
CA HIS A 263 -1.82 -12.29 -11.94
C HIS A 263 -2.51 -12.94 -13.14
N HIS A 264 -2.30 -12.37 -14.33
CA HIS A 264 -2.73 -13.00 -15.57
C HIS A 264 -2.13 -14.40 -15.64
N LEU A 265 -3.01 -15.40 -15.52
CA LEU A 265 -2.70 -16.82 -15.39
C LEU A 265 -2.04 -17.35 -16.68
N GLU A 266 -0.76 -17.09 -16.86
CA GLU A 266 0.05 -17.75 -17.88
C GLU A 266 0.22 -19.23 -17.52
N ARG A 267 0.11 -20.13 -18.51
CA ARG A 267 0.18 -21.59 -18.30
C ARG A 267 1.46 -22.02 -17.56
N THR A 268 2.58 -21.36 -17.87
CA THR A 268 3.89 -21.56 -17.24
C THR A 268 3.88 -21.31 -15.74
N GLN A 269 3.11 -20.32 -15.27
CA GLN A 269 2.96 -20.01 -13.86
C GLN A 269 2.18 -21.12 -13.14
N ARG A 270 1.11 -21.62 -13.76
CA ARG A 270 0.31 -22.72 -13.20
C ARG A 270 1.12 -24.00 -13.00
N ASP A 271 1.89 -24.41 -14.01
CA ASP A 271 2.72 -25.63 -13.92
C ASP A 271 3.79 -25.50 -12.82
N LYS A 272 4.37 -24.30 -12.69
CA LYS A 272 5.32 -23.98 -11.62
C LYS A 272 4.66 -24.07 -10.25
N ASP A 273 3.48 -23.50 -10.07
CA ASP A 273 2.75 -23.49 -8.79
C ASP A 273 2.27 -24.89 -8.40
N SER A 274 1.81 -25.68 -9.37
CA SER A 274 1.47 -27.10 -9.14
C SER A 274 2.69 -27.90 -8.68
N ARG A 275 3.86 -27.70 -9.31
CA ARG A 275 5.10 -28.36 -8.88
C ARG A 275 5.51 -27.94 -7.47
N ILE A 276 5.44 -26.65 -7.14
CA ILE A 276 5.72 -26.15 -5.77
C ILE A 276 4.76 -26.82 -4.76
N GLY A 277 3.48 -26.92 -5.09
CA GLY A 277 2.49 -27.58 -4.24
C GLY A 277 2.84 -29.04 -3.94
N ILE A 278 3.24 -29.80 -4.97
CA ILE A 278 3.69 -31.19 -4.81
C ILE A 278 4.92 -31.27 -3.92
N GLU A 279 5.94 -30.44 -4.16
CA GLU A 279 7.19 -30.44 -3.38
C GLU A 279 6.96 -30.10 -1.90
N CYS A 280 6.05 -29.16 -1.62
CA CYS A 280 5.63 -28.83 -0.26
C CYS A 280 4.93 -30.02 0.41
N ALA A 281 3.97 -30.64 -0.28
CA ALA A 281 3.21 -31.77 0.24
C ALA A 281 4.10 -32.99 0.54
N LEU A 282 5.04 -33.32 -0.36
CA LEU A 282 6.03 -34.39 -0.16
C LEU A 282 6.91 -34.16 1.08
N ARG A 283 7.11 -32.90 1.48
CA ARG A 283 7.86 -32.50 2.69
C ARG A 283 6.98 -32.36 3.94
N GLY A 284 5.70 -32.71 3.81
CA GLY A 284 4.71 -32.72 4.88
C GLY A 284 4.12 -31.34 5.19
N TRP A 285 4.29 -30.35 4.31
CA TRP A 285 3.68 -29.03 4.47
C TRP A 285 2.23 -29.02 4.02
N LEU A 286 1.36 -28.46 4.87
CA LEU A 286 0.02 -28.06 4.50
C LEU A 286 0.06 -26.59 4.06
N VAL A 287 -0.10 -26.33 2.76
CA VAL A 287 -0.08 -24.97 2.20
C VAL A 287 -1.51 -24.51 1.93
N ILE A 288 -1.94 -23.45 2.63
CA ILE A 288 -3.22 -22.80 2.42
C ILE A 288 -2.98 -21.59 1.51
N ARG A 289 -3.48 -21.66 0.28
CA ARG A 289 -3.38 -20.57 -0.70
C ARG A 289 -4.69 -19.82 -0.78
N VAL A 290 -4.64 -18.50 -0.69
CA VAL A 290 -5.83 -17.63 -0.73
C VAL A 290 -5.68 -16.50 -1.74
N THR A 291 -6.79 -16.08 -2.32
CA THR A 291 -6.87 -14.90 -3.18
C THR A 291 -7.59 -13.78 -2.43
N ALA A 292 -7.75 -12.61 -3.07
CA ALA A 292 -8.55 -11.53 -2.50
C ALA A 292 -9.98 -11.97 -2.10
N GLY A 293 -10.57 -12.93 -2.82
CA GLY A 293 -11.94 -13.40 -2.61
C GLY A 293 -12.10 -14.38 -1.44
N THR A 294 -11.06 -15.14 -1.09
CA THR A 294 -11.08 -16.15 -0.01
C THR A 294 -10.28 -15.75 1.22
N LEU A 295 -9.64 -14.57 1.19
CA LEU A 295 -8.81 -14.09 2.29
C LEU A 295 -9.56 -13.95 3.63
N ALA A 296 -10.87 -13.67 3.58
CA ALA A 296 -11.71 -13.58 4.76
C ALA A 296 -11.87 -14.92 5.51
N ASP A 297 -11.64 -16.04 4.84
CA ASP A 297 -11.82 -17.38 5.39
C ASP A 297 -10.56 -17.91 6.11
N ILE A 298 -9.43 -17.20 5.98
CA ILE A 298 -8.14 -17.56 6.61
C ILE A 298 -8.29 -17.89 8.11
N PRO A 299 -8.99 -17.09 8.94
CA PRO A 299 -9.09 -17.40 10.35
C PRO A 299 -9.70 -18.77 10.63
N GLN A 300 -10.69 -19.19 9.83
CA GLN A 300 -11.32 -20.50 10.01
C GLN A 300 -10.40 -21.62 9.51
N HIS A 301 -9.87 -21.49 8.29
CA HIS A 301 -8.98 -22.48 7.71
C HIS A 301 -7.72 -22.70 8.54
N LEU A 302 -7.15 -21.65 9.12
CA LEU A 302 -5.97 -21.74 9.97
C LEU A 302 -6.30 -22.44 11.30
N ARG A 303 -7.43 -22.15 11.94
CA ARG A 303 -7.86 -22.87 13.16
C ARG A 303 -8.02 -24.35 12.91
N ASP A 304 -8.68 -24.72 11.81
CA ASP A 304 -8.91 -26.12 11.46
C ASP A 304 -7.60 -26.85 11.15
N ALA A 305 -6.70 -26.20 10.41
CA ALA A 305 -5.37 -26.73 10.11
C ALA A 305 -4.53 -26.96 11.37
N VAL A 306 -4.49 -25.98 12.29
CA VAL A 306 -3.74 -26.09 13.55
C VAL A 306 -4.30 -27.22 14.42
N ARG A 307 -5.62 -27.28 14.60
CA ARG A 307 -6.28 -28.35 15.37
C ARG A 307 -5.99 -29.73 14.80
N SER A 308 -6.07 -29.88 13.47
CA SER A 308 -5.76 -31.14 12.80
C SER A 308 -4.31 -31.57 13.01
N ARG A 309 -3.35 -30.63 13.08
CA ARG A 309 -1.93 -30.94 13.29
C ARG A 309 -1.57 -31.19 14.74
N MET A 310 -2.25 -30.56 15.69
CA MET A 310 -2.03 -30.80 17.12
C MET A 310 -2.64 -32.12 17.61
N ALA A 311 -3.62 -32.66 16.89
CA ALA A 311 -4.29 -33.91 17.23
C ALA A 311 -3.62 -35.17 16.62
N ALA A 312 -2.67 -34.99 15.69
CA ALA A 312 -1.93 -36.05 15.01
C ALA A 312 -0.58 -36.32 15.68
#